data_AF-A0A845X4X5-F1
#
_entry.id   AF-A0A845X4X5-F1
#
_cell.length_a   1.000
_cell.length_b   1.000
_cell.length_c   1.000
_cell.angle_alpha   90.00
_cell.angle_beta   90.00
_cell.angle_gamma   90.00
#
_symmetry.space_group_name_H-M   'P 1'
#
loop_
_entity.id
_entity.type
_entity.pdbx_description
1 polymer ?
#
loop_
_entity_poly.entity_id
_entity_poly.type
_entity_poly.pdbx_seq_one_letter_code
_entity_poly.pdbx_strand_id
1 'polypeptide(L)'
;MIRKKARPRNPEEPVVATFMIAYDKWQAFKTVLEAEGTTISAALVAFVEGYLAAVRSPNLSSQEINSRLQLLLRHKTDHWEQQVTTLQHRVLKTEANVADLNFSVEQLQRERSARPVEIDANVTPVDPHDVIVDIDLEETNDPKHDALQPDGLTQASLCRAFGIKPQSLIRNANLRGMTLENYLYHLTGWSYRQGRYYPP
;
A
#
# COMPACT_ATOMS: atom_id res chain seq x y z
N MET A 1 57.87 -19.83 -15.96
CA MET A 1 56.52 -19.22 -16.13
C MET A 1 56.52 -18.37 -17.39
N ILE A 2 55.88 -18.82 -18.47
CA ILE A 2 55.74 -18.03 -19.70
C ILE A 2 54.59 -17.05 -19.49
N ARG A 3 54.88 -15.75 -19.44
CA ARG A 3 53.85 -14.69 -19.36
C ARG A 3 53.06 -14.70 -20.68
N LYS A 4 51.80 -15.13 -20.63
CA LYS A 4 50.88 -15.00 -21.77
C LYS A 4 50.77 -13.51 -22.12
N LYS A 5 51.26 -13.12 -23.30
CA LYS A 5 51.03 -11.77 -23.84
C LYS A 5 49.54 -11.65 -24.16
N ALA A 6 48.91 -10.57 -23.69
CA ALA A 6 47.52 -10.27 -24.03
C ALA A 6 47.41 -10.10 -25.55
N ARG A 7 46.42 -10.74 -26.18
CA ARG A 7 46.15 -10.54 -27.61
C ARG A 7 45.74 -9.07 -27.83
N PRO A 8 46.27 -8.41 -28.88
CA PRO A 8 45.75 -7.10 -29.28
C PRO A 8 44.28 -7.26 -29.67
N ARG A 9 43.41 -6.44 -29.07
CA ARG A 9 41.97 -6.41 -29.37
C ARG A 9 41.70 -5.48 -30.54
N ASN A 10 40.68 -5.81 -31.32
CA ASN A 10 40.19 -4.95 -32.39
C ASN A 10 39.46 -3.75 -31.76
N PRO A 11 39.64 -2.49 -32.24
CA PRO A 11 39.00 -1.32 -31.67
C PRO A 11 37.46 -1.34 -31.73
N GLU A 12 36.88 -2.16 -32.60
CA GLU A 12 35.42 -2.30 -32.74
C GLU A 12 34.83 -3.36 -31.80
N GLU A 13 35.65 -4.12 -31.07
CA GLU A 13 35.15 -5.14 -30.15
C GLU A 13 34.63 -4.52 -28.84
N PRO A 14 33.42 -4.85 -28.38
CA PRO A 14 32.88 -4.32 -27.14
C PRO A 14 33.74 -4.76 -25.95
N VAL A 15 34.14 -3.80 -25.12
CA VAL A 15 34.87 -4.07 -23.89
C VAL A 15 33.87 -4.32 -22.77
N VAL A 16 33.81 -5.56 -22.30
CA VAL A 16 33.03 -5.92 -21.12
C VAL A 16 33.89 -5.66 -19.88
N ALA A 17 33.35 -4.89 -18.94
CA ALA A 17 33.92 -4.64 -17.64
C ALA A 17 32.96 -5.09 -16.53
N THR A 18 33.51 -5.59 -15.43
CA THR A 18 32.75 -5.99 -14.25
C THR A 18 33.14 -5.09 -13.10
N PHE A 19 32.14 -4.56 -12.40
CA PHE A 19 32.33 -3.65 -11.27
C PHE A 19 31.79 -4.30 -10.00
N MET A 20 32.47 -4.08 -8.88
CA MET A 20 31.95 -4.40 -7.57
C MET A 20 31.25 -3.17 -7.00
N ILE A 21 29.95 -3.28 -6.78
CA ILE A 21 29.11 -2.21 -6.25
C ILE A 21 28.45 -2.72 -4.98
N ALA A 22 28.37 -1.90 -3.94
CA ALA A 22 27.64 -2.23 -2.73
C ALA A 22 26.17 -2.53 -3.05
N TYR A 23 25.63 -3.60 -2.46
CA TYR A 23 24.33 -4.15 -2.84
C TYR A 23 23.19 -3.15 -2.67
N ASP A 24 23.21 -2.35 -1.60
CA ASP A 24 22.23 -1.29 -1.33
C ASP A 24 22.22 -0.23 -2.44
N LYS A 25 23.40 0.21 -2.88
CA LYS A 25 23.55 1.18 -3.98
C LYS A 25 23.10 0.59 -5.31
N TRP A 26 23.42 -0.68 -5.55
CA TRP A 26 23.00 -1.38 -6.75
C TRP A 26 21.48 -1.51 -6.85
N GLN A 27 20.81 -1.88 -5.75
CA GLN A 27 19.35 -1.99 -5.73
C GLN A 27 18.69 -0.64 -5.98
N ALA A 28 19.13 0.42 -5.28
CA ALA A 28 18.60 1.76 -5.47
C ALA A 28 18.75 2.24 -6.93
N PHE A 29 19.92 2.00 -7.53
CA PHE A 29 20.16 2.31 -8.93
C PHE A 29 19.23 1.55 -9.87
N LYS A 30 19.08 0.23 -9.67
CA LYS A 30 18.22 -0.62 -10.50
C LYS A 30 16.75 -0.19 -10.46
N THR A 31 16.23 0.11 -9.26
CA THR A 31 14.84 0.55 -9.09
C THR A 31 14.55 1.85 -9.84
N VAL A 32 15.50 2.80 -9.85
CA VAL A 32 15.34 4.05 -10.60
C VAL A 32 15.29 3.80 -12.10
N LEU A 33 16.19 2.97 -12.63
CA LEU A 33 16.23 2.67 -14.07
C LEU A 33 15.02 1.87 -14.56
N GLU A 34 14.52 0.95 -13.74
CA GLU A 34 13.28 0.21 -14.03
C GLU A 34 12.07 1.14 -14.15
N ALA A 35 12.00 2.18 -13.31
CA ALA A 35 10.95 3.19 -13.39
C ALA A 35 11.08 4.06 -14.66
N GLU A 36 12.30 4.30 -15.14
CA GLU A 36 12.58 5.07 -16.35
C GLU A 36 12.49 4.24 -17.65
N GLY A 37 12.34 2.91 -17.54
CA GLY A 37 12.31 2.00 -18.70
C GLY A 37 13.65 1.89 -19.43
N THR A 38 14.76 2.22 -18.76
CA THR A 38 16.10 2.20 -19.34
C THR A 38 16.89 0.96 -18.91
N THR A 39 17.82 0.50 -19.75
CA THR A 39 18.69 -0.63 -19.38
C THR A 39 19.89 -0.13 -18.56
N ILE A 40 20.34 -0.96 -17.62
CA ILE A 40 21.53 -0.70 -16.79
C ILE A 40 22.74 -0.38 -17.67
N SER A 41 22.98 -1.17 -18.72
CA SER A 41 24.10 -0.97 -19.63
C SER A 41 24.02 0.38 -20.35
N ALA A 42 22.83 0.76 -20.84
CA ALA A 42 22.64 2.06 -21.49
C ALA A 42 22.87 3.23 -20.52
N ALA A 43 22.37 3.12 -19.29
CA ALA A 43 22.56 4.15 -18.27
C ALA A 43 24.03 4.32 -17.87
N LEU A 44 24.77 3.22 -17.73
CA LEU A 44 26.21 3.25 -17.42
C LEU A 44 27.03 3.82 -18.58
N VAL A 45 26.71 3.46 -19.82
CA VAL A 45 27.38 4.03 -21.01
C VAL A 45 27.13 5.54 -21.08
N ALA A 46 25.87 5.97 -20.95
CA ALA A 46 25.53 7.40 -20.96
C ALA A 46 26.23 8.17 -19.82
N PHE A 47 26.36 7.56 -18.64
CA PHE A 47 27.10 8.14 -17.54
C PHE A 47 28.59 8.32 -17.87
N VAL A 48 29.24 7.29 -18.42
CA VAL A 48 30.65 7.35 -18.80
C VAL A 48 30.88 8.36 -19.92
N GLU A 49 30.00 8.40 -20.92
CA GLU A 49 30.06 9.40 -22.00
C GLU A 49 29.89 10.82 -21.46
N GLY A 50 28.92 11.05 -20.58
CA GLY A 50 28.71 12.34 -19.94
C GLY A 50 29.90 12.77 -19.07
N TYR A 51 30.47 11.84 -18.31
CA TYR A 51 31.66 12.10 -17.50
C TYR A 51 32.88 12.41 -18.39
N LEU A 52 33.12 11.63 -19.44
CA LEU A 52 34.21 11.86 -20.38
C LEU A 52 34.03 13.17 -21.14
N ALA A 53 32.81 13.54 -21.52
CA ALA A 53 32.52 14.83 -22.14
C ALA A 53 32.81 16.00 -21.18
N ALA A 54 32.48 15.84 -19.90
CA ALA A 54 32.79 16.83 -18.86
C ALA A 54 34.31 16.95 -18.61
N VAL A 55 35.03 15.82 -18.58
CA VAL A 55 36.48 15.79 -18.33
C VAL A 55 37.30 16.21 -19.55
N ARG A 56 36.84 15.91 -20.78
CA ARG A 56 37.51 16.27 -22.04
C ARG A 56 37.16 17.67 -22.54
N SER A 57 36.31 18.41 -21.83
CA SER A 57 36.07 19.82 -22.10
C SER A 57 36.95 20.68 -21.17
N PRO A 58 38.23 20.94 -21.49
CA PRO A 58 39.08 21.84 -20.71
C PRO A 58 38.60 23.31 -20.74
N ASN A 59 37.53 23.62 -21.47
CA ASN A 59 37.01 24.97 -21.66
C ASN A 59 35.65 25.23 -21.00
N LEU A 60 35.03 24.25 -20.33
CA LEU A 60 33.97 24.58 -19.38
C LEU A 60 34.67 24.95 -18.09
N SER A 61 34.65 26.24 -17.75
CA SER A 61 35.24 26.72 -16.51
C SER A 61 34.71 25.86 -15.36
N SER A 62 35.52 25.55 -14.35
CA SER A 62 35.04 24.85 -13.14
C SER A 62 33.79 25.53 -12.53
N GLN A 63 33.58 26.80 -12.86
CA GLN A 63 32.42 27.62 -12.55
C GLN A 63 31.13 27.18 -13.26
N GLU A 64 31.17 26.70 -14.50
CA GLU A 64 30.01 26.18 -15.24
C GLU A 64 29.62 24.77 -14.82
N ILE A 65 30.61 23.92 -14.52
CA ILE A 65 30.35 22.60 -13.94
C ILE A 65 29.75 22.77 -12.54
N ASN A 66 30.32 23.67 -11.73
CA ASN A 66 29.77 24.00 -10.41
C ASN A 66 28.38 24.64 -10.50
N SER A 67 28.13 25.54 -11.46
CA SER A 67 26.80 26.15 -11.60
C SER A 67 25.75 25.12 -12.02
N ARG A 68 26.10 24.19 -12.91
CA ARG A 68 25.19 23.11 -13.33
C ARG A 68 24.93 22.09 -12.21
N LEU A 69 25.95 21.74 -11.43
CA LEU A 69 25.81 20.93 -10.22
C LEU A 69 24.98 21.65 -9.15
N GLN A 70 25.20 22.94 -8.93
CA GLN A 70 24.40 23.76 -8.01
C GLN A 70 22.95 23.85 -8.46
N LEU A 71 22.68 23.97 -9.76
CA LEU A 71 21.33 24.03 -10.31
C LEU A 71 20.60 22.69 -10.14
N LEU A 72 21.29 21.57 -10.40
CA LEU A 72 20.76 20.22 -10.12
C LEU A 72 20.52 19.96 -8.64
N LEU A 73 21.44 20.40 -7.77
CA LEU A 73 21.28 20.33 -6.32
C LEU A 73 20.07 21.15 -5.90
N ARG A 74 20.00 22.43 -6.30
CA ARG A 74 18.89 23.34 -5.96
C ARG A 74 17.54 22.81 -6.41
N HIS A 75 17.42 22.31 -7.64
CA HIS A 75 16.20 21.69 -8.12
C HIS A 75 15.77 20.47 -7.27
N LYS A 76 16.73 19.63 -6.83
CA LYS A 76 16.42 18.54 -5.91
C LYS A 76 16.03 19.05 -4.53
N THR A 77 16.70 20.08 -4.02
CA THR A 77 16.35 20.69 -2.72
C THR A 77 14.95 21.30 -2.76
N ASP A 78 14.59 22.03 -3.81
CA ASP A 78 13.28 22.65 -3.98
C ASP A 78 12.16 21.59 -4.00
N HIS A 79 12.38 20.45 -4.67
CA HIS A 79 11.45 19.33 -4.64
C HIS A 79 11.29 18.74 -3.22
N TRP A 80 12.39 18.58 -2.48
CA TRP A 80 12.32 18.14 -1.08
C TRP A 80 11.63 19.16 -0.17
N GLU A 81 11.88 20.46 -0.37
CA GLU A 81 11.22 21.54 0.36
C GLU A 81 9.71 21.56 0.10
N GLN A 82 9.27 21.34 -1.14
CA GLN A 82 7.86 21.19 -1.48
C GLN A 82 7.23 19.97 -0.80
N GLN A 83 7.95 18.83 -0.76
CA GLN A 83 7.47 17.63 -0.05
C GLN A 83 7.38 17.85 1.46
N VAL A 84 8.37 18.53 2.07
CA VAL A 84 8.36 18.88 3.50
C VAL A 84 7.22 19.82 3.81
N THR A 85 6.99 20.84 2.99
CA THR A 85 5.86 21.79 3.15
C THR A 85 4.52 21.06 3.05
N THR A 86 4.39 20.15 2.08
CA THR A 86 3.18 19.31 1.93
C THR A 86 2.96 18.42 3.14
N LEU A 87 4.01 17.80 3.67
CA LEU A 87 3.94 16.98 4.87
C LEU A 87 3.56 17.82 6.10
N GLN A 88 4.15 18.99 6.29
CA GLN A 88 3.79 19.91 7.36
C GLN A 88 2.30 20.28 7.31
N HIS A 89 1.78 20.62 6.13
CA HIS A 89 0.35 20.91 5.98
C HIS A 89 -0.53 19.70 6.32
N ARG A 90 -0.11 18.49 5.95
CA ARG A 90 -0.82 17.26 6.32
C ARG A 90 -0.80 17.00 7.82
N VAL A 91 0.35 17.25 8.48
CA VAL A 91 0.49 17.11 9.93
C VAL A 91 -0.44 18.09 10.65
N LEU A 92 -0.42 19.37 10.28
CA LEU A 92 -1.32 20.39 10.84
C LEU A 92 -2.79 20.01 10.67
N LYS A 93 -3.17 19.50 9.49
CA LYS A 93 -4.53 19.01 9.25
C LYS A 93 -4.89 17.82 10.13
N THR A 94 -3.96 16.88 10.34
CA THR A 94 -4.21 15.75 11.25
C THR A 94 -4.29 16.20 12.70
N GLU A 95 -3.50 17.17 13.14
CA GLU A 95 -3.57 17.74 14.49
C GLU A 95 -4.92 18.43 14.72
N ALA A 96 -5.41 19.21 13.75
CA ALA A 96 -6.74 19.82 13.81
C ALA A 96 -7.85 18.76 13.91
N ASN A 97 -7.81 17.72 13.08
CA ASN A 97 -8.79 16.63 13.14
C ASN A 97 -8.77 15.88 14.48
N VAL A 98 -7.60 15.71 15.09
CA VAL A 98 -7.46 15.09 16.41
C VAL A 98 -8.04 16.01 17.50
N ALA A 99 -7.85 17.33 17.40
CA ALA A 99 -8.47 18.28 18.31
C ALA A 99 -10.01 18.23 18.22
N ASP A 100 -10.57 18.17 17.02
CA ASP A 100 -12.03 18.06 16.80
C ASP A 100 -12.59 16.73 17.33
N LEU A 101 -11.86 15.62 17.15
CA LEU A 101 -12.22 14.32 17.69
C LEU A 101 -12.19 14.33 19.23
N ASN A 102 -11.17 14.92 19.84
CA ASN A 102 -11.10 15.06 21.29
C ASN A 102 -12.28 15.88 21.82
N PHE A 103 -12.62 16.99 21.16
CA PHE A 103 -13.80 17.79 21.51
C PHE A 103 -15.09 16.97 21.41
N SER A 104 -15.26 16.21 20.33
CA SER A 104 -16.43 15.35 20.11
C SER A 104 -16.54 14.24 21.17
N VAL A 105 -15.41 13.65 21.56
CA VAL A 105 -15.34 12.64 22.62
C VAL A 105 -15.70 13.24 23.98
N GLU A 106 -15.17 14.42 24.32
CA GLU A 106 -15.55 15.13 25.55
C GLU A 106 -17.05 15.46 25.57
N GLN A 107 -17.61 15.90 24.45
CA GLN A 107 -19.04 16.19 24.35
C GLN A 107 -19.88 14.93 24.56
N LEU A 108 -19.53 13.82 23.90
CA LEU A 108 -20.20 12.53 24.08
C LEU A 108 -20.08 12.00 25.52
N GLN A 109 -18.94 12.21 26.18
CA GLN A 109 -18.77 11.88 27.60
C GLN A 109 -19.67 12.71 28.49
N ARG A 110 -19.79 14.02 28.25
CA ARG A 110 -20.73 14.88 28.99
C ARG A 110 -22.17 14.47 28.77
N GLU A 111 -22.57 14.19 27.53
CA GLU A 111 -23.92 13.70 27.21
C GLU A 111 -24.23 12.35 27.85
N ARG A 112 -23.26 11.43 27.90
CA ARG A 112 -23.39 10.13 28.59
C ARG A 112 -23.47 10.28 30.11
N SER A 113 -22.76 11.26 30.67
CA SER A 113 -22.77 11.54 32.12
C SER A 113 -24.04 12.28 32.56
N ALA A 114 -24.67 13.03 31.65
CA ALA A 114 -25.87 13.81 31.90
C ALA A 114 -27.17 13.02 31.66
N ARG A 115 -27.12 11.87 30.98
CA ARG A 115 -28.27 10.96 30.89
C ARG A 115 -28.38 10.16 32.19
N PRO A 116 -29.51 10.23 32.91
CA PRO A 116 -29.81 9.27 33.96
C PRO A 116 -29.73 7.87 33.34
N VAL A 117 -28.97 6.97 33.96
CA VAL A 117 -29.10 5.55 33.65
C VAL A 117 -30.48 5.16 34.17
N GLU A 118 -31.47 5.13 33.30
CA GLU A 118 -32.70 4.39 33.56
C GLU A 118 -32.31 2.91 33.55
N ILE A 119 -31.90 2.44 34.73
CA ILE A 119 -31.82 1.02 35.01
C ILE A 119 -33.28 0.59 35.05
N ASP A 120 -33.74 0.01 33.94
CA ASP A 120 -35.02 -0.65 33.89
C ASP A 120 -34.95 -1.80 34.91
N ALA A 121 -35.54 -1.57 36.08
CA ALA A 121 -35.55 -2.48 37.20
C ALA A 121 -36.56 -3.60 36.92
N ASN A 122 -36.27 -4.41 35.90
CA ASN A 122 -36.92 -5.68 35.64
C ASN A 122 -35.88 -6.69 35.18
N VAL A 123 -34.84 -6.87 36.00
CA VAL A 123 -34.09 -8.12 36.02
C VAL A 123 -34.74 -8.98 37.08
N THR A 124 -35.74 -9.76 36.66
CA THR A 124 -36.15 -10.95 37.42
C THR A 124 -34.96 -11.92 37.45
N PRO A 125 -34.63 -12.52 38.60
CA PRO A 125 -33.62 -13.55 38.65
C PRO A 125 -34.19 -14.79 37.97
N VAL A 126 -33.71 -15.08 36.76
CA VAL A 126 -34.01 -16.35 36.08
C VAL A 126 -33.12 -17.42 36.69
N ASP A 127 -33.77 -18.36 37.38
CA ASP A 127 -33.20 -19.63 37.82
C ASP A 127 -32.55 -20.37 36.63
N PRO A 128 -31.37 -20.98 36.77
CA PRO A 128 -30.62 -21.57 35.66
C PRO A 128 -31.10 -22.96 35.22
N HIS A 129 -32.36 -23.32 35.47
CA HIS A 129 -32.94 -24.57 34.98
C HIS A 129 -34.26 -24.29 34.25
N ASP A 130 -34.35 -24.85 33.04
CA ASP A 130 -35.53 -24.93 32.17
C ASP A 130 -35.90 -23.69 31.35
N VAL A 131 -35.26 -23.56 30.18
CA VAL A 131 -35.94 -23.04 28.98
C VAL A 131 -35.44 -23.79 27.73
N ILE A 132 -36.17 -24.85 27.36
CA ILE A 132 -36.25 -25.35 25.98
C ILE A 132 -37.32 -24.49 25.31
N VAL A 133 -36.96 -23.70 24.31
CA VAL A 133 -37.93 -23.02 23.43
C VAL A 133 -37.72 -23.57 22.03
N ASP A 134 -38.65 -24.46 21.66
CA ASP A 134 -38.99 -24.79 20.29
C ASP A 134 -39.33 -23.49 19.54
N ILE A 135 -38.64 -23.24 18.44
CA ILE A 135 -39.01 -22.23 17.47
C ILE A 135 -39.48 -22.98 16.23
N ASP A 136 -40.81 -23.15 16.15
CA ASP A 136 -41.52 -23.45 14.91
C ASP A 136 -41.28 -22.30 13.92
N LEU A 137 -40.51 -22.58 12.88
CA LEU A 137 -40.32 -21.69 11.73
C LEU A 137 -41.16 -22.24 10.58
N GLU A 138 -42.25 -21.54 10.30
CA GLU A 138 -43.15 -21.81 9.17
C GLU A 138 -42.41 -21.92 7.84
N GLU A 139 -42.75 -22.97 7.11
CA GLU A 139 -42.45 -23.18 5.70
C GLU A 139 -42.98 -22.03 4.85
N THR A 140 -42.09 -21.39 4.09
CA THR A 140 -42.42 -20.89 2.76
C THR A 140 -41.51 -21.56 1.75
N ASN A 141 -42.04 -22.62 1.15
CA ASN A 141 -41.50 -23.28 -0.03
C ASN A 141 -41.57 -22.33 -1.24
N ASP A 142 -40.45 -22.15 -1.94
CA ASP A 142 -40.38 -22.36 -3.39
C ASP A 142 -38.91 -22.48 -3.86
N PRO A 143 -38.64 -23.19 -4.98
CA PRO A 143 -37.64 -24.23 -5.00
C PRO A 143 -36.51 -23.93 -6.02
N LYS A 144 -35.49 -24.81 -6.01
CA LYS A 144 -34.36 -24.91 -6.96
C LYS A 144 -33.12 -24.11 -6.58
N HIS A 145 -32.24 -24.76 -5.80
CA HIS A 145 -31.05 -25.37 -6.39
C HIS A 145 -30.32 -26.20 -5.32
N ASP A 146 -30.70 -27.48 -5.24
CA ASP A 146 -29.78 -28.52 -4.80
C ASP A 146 -28.66 -28.61 -5.85
N ALA A 147 -27.54 -27.97 -5.53
CA ALA A 147 -26.25 -28.36 -6.05
C ALA A 147 -25.31 -28.30 -4.85
N LEU A 148 -24.70 -29.43 -4.53
CA LEU A 148 -23.62 -29.59 -3.57
C LEU A 148 -22.64 -28.41 -3.66
N GLN A 149 -22.81 -27.39 -2.81
CA GLN A 149 -21.92 -26.23 -2.80
C GLN A 149 -20.74 -26.53 -1.87
N PRO A 150 -19.49 -26.31 -2.33
CA PRO A 150 -18.31 -26.49 -1.51
C PRO A 150 -18.40 -25.60 -0.27
N ASP A 151 -17.92 -26.10 0.88
CA ASP A 151 -17.95 -25.43 2.18
C ASP A 151 -17.75 -23.91 2.05
N GLY A 152 -18.84 -23.15 2.20
CA GLY A 152 -18.81 -21.70 2.09
C GLY A 152 -17.81 -21.12 3.09
N LEU A 153 -17.02 -20.14 2.64
CA LEU A 153 -15.98 -19.53 3.44
C LEU A 153 -16.55 -18.42 4.32
N THR A 154 -16.06 -18.34 5.56
CA THR A 154 -16.27 -17.13 6.36
C THR A 154 -15.53 -15.95 5.76
N GLN A 155 -15.96 -14.72 6.05
CA GLN A 155 -15.29 -13.50 5.58
C GLN A 155 -13.78 -13.53 5.85
N ALA A 156 -13.37 -13.91 7.06
CA ALA A 156 -11.96 -13.98 7.44
C ALA A 156 -11.17 -14.99 6.60
N SER A 157 -11.78 -16.14 6.28
CA SER A 157 -11.17 -17.19 5.47
C SER A 157 -11.05 -16.76 4.01
N LEU A 158 -12.08 -16.11 3.47
CA LEU A 158 -12.05 -15.54 2.12
C LEU A 158 -10.97 -14.45 2.00
N CYS A 159 -10.89 -13.55 2.99
CA CYS A 159 -9.86 -12.52 3.01
C CYS A 159 -8.45 -13.12 3.01
N ARG A 160 -8.22 -14.18 3.80
CA ARG A 160 -6.93 -14.88 3.83
C ARG A 160 -6.62 -15.54 2.50
N ALA A 161 -7.59 -16.20 1.88
CA ALA A 161 -7.43 -16.88 0.58
C ALA A 161 -7.05 -15.90 -0.54
N PHE A 162 -7.62 -14.69 -0.53
CA PHE A 162 -7.38 -13.66 -1.55
C PHE A 162 -6.34 -12.60 -1.14
N GLY A 163 -5.65 -12.76 -0.01
CA GLY A 163 -4.66 -11.80 0.48
C GLY A 163 -5.23 -10.42 0.84
N ILE A 164 -6.52 -10.33 1.13
CA ILE A 164 -7.22 -9.09 1.46
C ILE A 164 -7.03 -8.79 2.95
N LYS A 165 -6.65 -7.55 3.27
CA LYS A 165 -6.53 -7.09 4.67
C LYS A 165 -7.93 -6.78 5.24
N PRO A 166 -8.39 -7.48 6.31
CA PRO A 166 -9.73 -7.27 6.89
C PRO A 166 -9.95 -5.84 7.42
N GLN A 167 -8.89 -5.21 7.91
CA GLN A 167 -8.93 -3.87 8.50
C GLN A 167 -9.28 -2.77 7.47
N SER A 168 -8.94 -2.96 6.20
CA SER A 168 -9.25 -2.00 5.13
C SER A 168 -10.61 -2.20 4.48
N LEU A 169 -11.26 -3.33 4.76
CA LEU A 169 -12.41 -3.81 3.99
C LEU A 169 -13.65 -2.94 4.22
N ILE A 170 -14.01 -2.71 5.49
CA ILE A 170 -15.15 -1.85 5.86
C ILE A 170 -14.92 -0.42 5.37
N ARG A 171 -13.70 0.12 5.55
CA ARG A 171 -13.35 1.47 5.10
C ARG A 171 -13.51 1.62 3.58
N ASN A 172 -13.02 0.67 2.81
CA ASN A 172 -13.08 0.74 1.35
C ASN A 172 -14.49 0.49 0.81
N ALA A 173 -15.28 -0.37 1.46
CA ALA A 173 -16.70 -0.55 1.15
C ALA A 173 -17.48 0.75 1.38
N ASN A 174 -17.27 1.40 2.53
CA ASN A 174 -17.91 2.67 2.87
C ASN A 174 -17.51 3.81 1.91
N LEU A 175 -16.24 3.91 1.53
CA LEU A 175 -15.77 4.91 0.56
C LEU A 175 -16.43 4.75 -0.82
N ARG A 176 -16.92 3.56 -1.14
CA ARG A 176 -17.60 3.25 -2.41
C ARG A 176 -19.12 3.18 -2.28
N GLY A 177 -19.67 3.50 -1.10
CA GLY A 177 -21.11 3.49 -0.85
C GLY A 177 -21.77 2.12 -1.02
N MET A 178 -21.03 1.04 -0.76
CA MET A 178 -21.52 -0.34 -0.91
C MET A 178 -21.39 -1.12 0.40
N THR A 179 -22.23 -2.14 0.55
CA THR A 179 -22.12 -3.06 1.69
C THR A 179 -20.85 -3.89 1.60
N LEU A 180 -20.43 -4.45 2.73
CA LEU A 180 -19.22 -5.25 2.82
C LEU A 180 -19.28 -6.50 1.92
N GLU A 181 -20.45 -7.12 1.86
CA GLU A 181 -20.75 -8.30 1.04
C GLU A 181 -20.62 -7.98 -0.44
N ASN A 182 -21.22 -6.87 -0.88
CA ASN A 182 -21.14 -6.42 -2.28
C ASN A 182 -19.72 -6.02 -2.66
N TYR A 183 -18.97 -5.40 -1.75
CA TYR A 183 -17.58 -5.06 -2.00
C TYR A 183 -16.70 -6.32 -2.15
N LEU A 184 -16.91 -7.34 -1.31
CA LEU A 184 -16.21 -8.62 -1.43
C LEU A 184 -16.60 -9.38 -2.70
N TYR A 185 -17.88 -9.35 -3.08
CA TYR A 185 -18.34 -9.88 -4.36
C TYR A 185 -17.61 -9.20 -5.54
N HIS A 186 -17.50 -7.88 -5.54
CA HIS A 186 -16.75 -7.15 -6.58
C HIS A 186 -15.26 -7.50 -6.63
N LEU A 187 -14.65 -7.82 -5.49
CA LEU A 187 -13.22 -8.16 -5.42
C LEU A 187 -12.91 -9.61 -5.79
N THR A 188 -13.78 -10.54 -5.40
CA THR A 188 -13.50 -11.98 -5.45
C THR A 188 -14.38 -12.73 -6.43
N GLY A 189 -15.54 -12.17 -6.80
CA GLY A 189 -16.61 -12.86 -7.52
C GLY A 189 -17.48 -13.76 -6.63
N TRP A 190 -17.20 -13.84 -5.32
CA TRP A 190 -17.89 -14.76 -4.42
C TRP A 190 -19.17 -14.14 -3.84
N SER A 191 -20.26 -14.88 -3.89
CA SER A 191 -21.57 -14.40 -3.42
C SER A 191 -21.81 -14.72 -1.94
N TYR A 192 -22.38 -13.77 -1.19
CA TYR A 192 -22.70 -13.96 0.22
C TYR A 192 -24.12 -14.52 0.39
N ARG A 193 -24.24 -15.68 1.05
CA ARG A 193 -25.52 -16.34 1.34
C ARG A 193 -25.43 -16.99 2.72
N GLN A 194 -26.49 -16.89 3.54
CA GLN A 194 -26.59 -17.60 4.83
C GLN A 194 -25.35 -17.45 5.76
N GLY A 195 -24.74 -16.27 5.80
CA GLY A 195 -23.58 -16.03 6.67
C GLY A 195 -22.21 -16.42 6.10
N ARG A 196 -22.14 -16.92 4.86
CA ARG A 196 -20.91 -17.43 4.22
C ARG A 196 -20.78 -16.96 2.77
N TYR A 197 -19.56 -17.00 2.25
CA TYR A 197 -19.23 -16.67 0.87
C TYR A 197 -19.03 -17.93 0.04
N TYR A 198 -19.65 -17.98 -1.13
CA TYR A 198 -19.59 -19.10 -2.06
C TYR A 198 -18.97 -18.67 -3.39
N PRO A 199 -18.16 -19.53 -4.03
CA PRO A 199 -17.58 -19.22 -5.34
C PRO A 199 -18.66 -19.01 -6.41
N PRO A 200 -18.35 -18.27 -7.48
CA PRO A 200 -19.25 -18.05 -8.62
C PRO A 200 -19.57 -19.34 -9.39
#